data_AF-A0A7S1F1J0-F1
#
_entry.id   AF-A0A7S1F1J0-F1
#
_cell.length_a   1.000
_cell.length_b   1.000
_cell.length_c   1.000
_cell.angle_alpha   90.00
_cell.angle_beta   90.00
_cell.angle_gamma   90.00
#
_symmetry.space_group_name_H-M   'P 1'
#
loop_
_entity.id
_entity.type
_entity.pdbx_description
1 polymer ?
#
loop_
_entity_poly.entity_id
_entity_poly.type
_entity_poly.pdbx_seq_one_letter_code
_entity_poly.pdbx_strand_id
1 'polypeptide(L)'
;MLTIVHQPLSLNPALSILASRMGQIDVQIQEELAHCGVLSIQLDREAEVWVGVDQRLRPSLSKTSFKVLVVVEPPDVQNLCTDGFDVVLSWHASQLTLPAARLFIAAAPWLLPTEWADLQTKKQTGIGFLRGAKTTTEGHRIRHNLWKAMHGLQMPLPTILIEGGVSRAERNRQFLGQFVVVIENSSHPNYFTEKLLDAMLCQCVPLYWGCTNIGDFFDVSGIVMLEGDMDDILGTVLSLSENDFSCRREAAQRNCDLAQSYGGDFGKRVQRAIETSLPEKGCE
;
A
#
# COMPACT_ATOMS: atom_id res chain seq x y z
N MET A 1 -6.59 -24.82 -11.23
CA MET A 1 -6.06 -25.53 -10.04
C MET A 1 -5.88 -24.50 -8.92
N LEU A 2 -5.97 -24.91 -7.64
CA LEU A 2 -5.64 -24.02 -6.52
C LEU A 2 -4.12 -23.81 -6.48
N THR A 3 -3.70 -22.54 -6.58
CA THR A 3 -2.28 -22.14 -6.56
C THR A 3 -1.75 -22.15 -5.13
N ILE A 4 -0.52 -22.62 -4.92
CA ILE A 4 0.14 -22.54 -3.62
C ILE A 4 0.68 -21.11 -3.44
N VAL A 5 0.27 -20.42 -2.37
CA VAL A 5 0.71 -19.06 -2.07
C VAL A 5 1.62 -19.06 -0.84
N HIS A 6 2.86 -18.62 -1.03
CA HIS A 6 3.86 -18.43 0.01
C HIS A 6 3.87 -16.96 0.43
N GLN A 7 3.47 -16.66 1.67
CA GLN A 7 3.48 -15.28 2.21
C GLN A 7 3.85 -15.24 3.70
N PRO A 8 4.53 -14.18 4.19
CA PRO A 8 4.75 -13.92 5.61
C PRO A 8 3.42 -13.80 6.39
N LEU A 9 3.38 -14.36 7.61
CA LEU A 9 2.22 -14.23 8.52
C LEU A 9 1.93 -12.77 8.89
N SER A 10 2.95 -11.91 8.94
CA SER A 10 2.83 -10.49 9.26
C SER A 10 2.14 -9.67 8.18
N LEU A 11 2.07 -10.18 6.95
CA LEU A 11 1.38 -9.52 5.82
C LEU A 11 -0.11 -9.89 5.75
N ASN A 12 -0.59 -10.79 6.62
CA ASN A 12 -2.00 -11.18 6.66
C ASN A 12 -2.50 -11.35 8.11
N PRO A 13 -3.10 -10.29 8.70
CA PRO A 13 -3.73 -10.36 10.02
C PRO A 13 -4.88 -11.37 10.10
N ALA A 14 -5.61 -11.66 9.02
CA ALA A 14 -6.69 -12.64 9.03
C ALA A 14 -6.25 -14.10 9.17
N LEU A 15 -5.01 -14.46 8.80
CA LEU A 15 -4.48 -15.81 9.05
C LEU A 15 -4.38 -16.12 10.54
N SER A 16 -4.11 -15.12 11.39
CA SER A 16 -4.13 -15.30 12.86
C SER A 16 -5.55 -15.49 13.43
N ILE A 17 -6.57 -14.88 12.80
CA ILE A 17 -7.97 -15.02 13.18
C ILE A 17 -8.51 -16.38 12.72
N LEU A 18 -8.12 -16.83 11.52
CA LEU A 18 -8.55 -18.10 10.94
C LEU A 18 -8.13 -19.34 11.71
N ALA A 19 -6.91 -19.35 12.27
CA ALA A 19 -6.42 -20.47 13.06
C ALA A 19 -7.34 -20.80 14.26
N SER A 20 -8.10 -19.82 14.76
CA SER A 20 -9.07 -20.00 15.85
C SER A 20 -10.46 -20.49 15.39
N ARG A 21 -10.77 -20.42 14.09
CA ARG A 21 -12.12 -20.64 13.51
C ARG A 21 -12.23 -21.82 12.55
N MET A 22 -11.20 -22.66 12.42
CA MET A 22 -11.07 -23.81 11.48
C MET A 22 -12.11 -24.95 11.64
N GLY A 23 -13.28 -24.72 12.23
CA GLY A 23 -14.34 -25.72 12.39
C GLY A 23 -15.47 -25.67 11.36
N GLN A 24 -15.75 -24.53 10.72
CA GLN A 24 -16.88 -24.38 9.78
C GLN A 24 -16.57 -23.27 8.75
N ILE A 25 -16.70 -23.57 7.46
CA ILE A 25 -16.42 -22.60 6.37
C ILE A 25 -17.73 -22.17 5.74
N ASP A 26 -18.04 -20.88 5.86
CA ASP A 26 -19.17 -20.16 5.25
C ASP A 26 -18.67 -19.34 4.04
N VAL A 27 -19.51 -19.12 3.03
CA VAL A 27 -19.25 -18.28 1.85
C VAL A 27 -18.94 -16.83 2.27
N GLN A 28 -19.55 -16.34 3.34
CA GLN A 28 -19.30 -15.00 3.87
C GLN A 28 -17.88 -14.86 4.45
N ILE A 29 -17.34 -15.95 5.01
CA ILE A 29 -15.95 -16.00 5.47
C ILE A 29 -15.01 -15.96 4.26
N GLN A 30 -15.32 -16.62 3.13
CA GLN A 30 -14.49 -16.51 1.93
C GLN A 30 -14.39 -15.08 1.39
N GLU A 31 -15.49 -14.31 1.44
CA GLU A 31 -15.47 -12.89 1.05
C GLU A 31 -14.65 -12.05 2.04
N GLU A 32 -14.81 -12.24 3.35
CA GLU A 32 -13.98 -11.57 4.36
C GLU A 32 -12.50 -11.93 4.23
N LEU A 33 -12.19 -13.18 3.86
CA LEU A 33 -10.83 -13.66 3.64
C LEU A 33 -10.21 -13.16 2.34
N ALA A 34 -10.99 -12.97 1.29
CA ALA A 34 -10.57 -12.28 0.08
C ALA A 34 -10.24 -10.80 0.37
N HIS A 35 -10.98 -10.16 1.28
CA HIS A 35 -10.69 -8.80 1.75
C HIS A 35 -9.52 -8.73 2.73
N CYS A 36 -9.17 -9.84 3.39
CA CYS A 36 -8.09 -9.89 4.37
C CYS A 36 -6.85 -10.69 3.93
N GLY A 37 -6.74 -11.09 2.66
CA GLY A 37 -5.52 -11.63 2.06
C GLY A 37 -5.31 -13.15 2.13
N VAL A 38 -6.34 -13.98 2.34
CA VAL A 38 -6.24 -15.39 1.90
C VAL A 38 -6.40 -15.35 0.39
N LEU A 39 -5.27 -15.13 -0.28
CA LEU A 39 -5.19 -14.91 -1.71
C LEU A 39 -5.64 -16.18 -2.42
N SER A 40 -6.88 -16.20 -2.90
CA SER A 40 -7.35 -17.26 -3.78
C SER A 40 -6.90 -16.94 -5.21
N ILE A 41 -5.65 -17.29 -5.52
CA ILE A 41 -5.12 -17.21 -6.88
C ILE A 41 -5.47 -18.52 -7.60
N GLN A 42 -6.24 -18.42 -8.68
CA GLN A 42 -6.64 -19.59 -9.47
C GLN A 42 -5.98 -19.53 -10.85
N LEU A 43 -5.07 -20.46 -11.11
CA LEU A 43 -4.39 -20.55 -12.41
C LEU A 43 -4.76 -21.87 -13.09
N ASP A 44 -4.69 -21.90 -14.41
CA ASP A 44 -4.96 -23.08 -15.23
C ASP A 44 -3.78 -24.08 -15.28
N ARG A 45 -2.76 -23.84 -14.46
CA ARG A 45 -1.55 -24.66 -14.31
C ARG A 45 -1.14 -24.81 -12.86
N GLU A 46 -0.29 -25.79 -12.58
CA GLU A 46 0.40 -25.90 -11.30
C GLU A 46 1.35 -24.70 -11.15
N ALA A 47 1.13 -23.91 -10.09
CA ALA A 47 1.92 -22.72 -9.82
C ALA A 47 2.16 -22.52 -8.32
N GLU A 48 3.28 -21.88 -8.01
CA GLU A 48 3.63 -21.39 -6.70
C GLU A 48 3.88 -19.88 -6.79
N VAL A 49 3.26 -19.11 -5.89
CA VAL A 49 3.34 -17.65 -5.88
C VAL A 49 3.93 -17.19 -4.55
N TRP A 50 5.03 -16.46 -4.59
CA TRP A 50 5.68 -15.88 -3.42
C TRP A 50 5.34 -14.40 -3.32
N VAL A 51 4.73 -13.98 -2.22
CA VAL A 51 4.32 -12.58 -1.98
C VAL A 51 5.11 -12.03 -0.79
N GLY A 52 6.00 -11.07 -1.03
CA GLY A 52 6.83 -10.47 0.02
C GLY A 52 7.83 -11.45 0.68
N VAL A 53 8.16 -12.53 -0.01
CA VAL A 53 9.13 -13.56 0.41
C VAL A 53 9.75 -14.18 -0.84
N ASP A 54 10.86 -14.92 -0.70
CA ASP A 54 11.50 -15.60 -1.82
C ASP A 54 11.93 -17.04 -1.45
N GLN A 55 12.53 -17.73 -2.43
CA GLN A 55 12.92 -19.13 -2.32
C GLN A 55 14.04 -19.40 -1.30
N ARG A 56 14.78 -18.38 -0.83
CA ARG A 56 15.81 -18.58 0.22
C ARG A 56 15.16 -18.90 1.57
N LEU A 57 13.99 -18.32 1.83
CA LEU A 57 13.22 -18.55 3.06
C LEU A 57 12.12 -19.60 2.89
N ARG A 58 11.57 -19.72 1.68
CA ARG A 58 10.49 -20.65 1.34
C ARG A 58 10.84 -21.39 0.05
N PRO A 59 11.75 -22.38 0.10
CA PRO A 59 12.15 -23.09 -1.11
C PRO A 59 10.95 -23.82 -1.72
N SER A 60 10.88 -23.83 -3.06
CA SER A 60 9.90 -24.64 -3.78
C SER A 60 10.13 -26.11 -3.50
N LEU A 61 9.04 -26.86 -3.31
CA LEU A 61 9.07 -28.32 -3.22
C LEU A 61 8.76 -28.99 -4.57
N SER A 62 8.32 -28.23 -5.57
CA SER A 62 7.95 -28.73 -6.89
C SER A 62 9.02 -28.38 -7.94
N LYS A 63 9.48 -29.42 -8.65
CA LYS A 63 10.44 -29.24 -9.75
C LYS A 63 9.80 -28.70 -11.03
N THR A 64 8.48 -28.79 -11.14
CA THR A 64 7.72 -28.52 -12.37
C THR A 64 6.75 -27.35 -12.23
N SER A 65 6.51 -26.86 -11.01
CA SER A 65 5.64 -25.71 -10.77
C SER A 65 6.14 -24.47 -11.49
N PHE A 66 5.19 -23.70 -12.02
CA PHE A 66 5.40 -22.35 -12.49
C PHE A 66 5.58 -21.40 -11.30
N LYS A 67 6.68 -20.65 -11.24
CA LYS A 67 7.10 -19.90 -10.05
C LYS A 67 6.96 -18.40 -10.30
N VAL A 68 6.19 -17.74 -9.44
CA VAL A 68 5.97 -16.29 -9.52
C VAL A 68 6.44 -15.60 -8.25
N LEU A 69 7.21 -14.53 -8.40
CA LEU A 69 7.56 -13.62 -7.30
C LEU A 69 6.71 -12.36 -7.39
N VAL A 70 6.16 -11.90 -6.26
CA VAL A 70 5.50 -10.61 -6.10
C VAL A 70 6.29 -9.80 -5.09
N VAL A 71 6.92 -8.74 -5.58
CA VAL A 71 7.73 -7.82 -4.78
C VAL A 71 6.81 -6.78 -4.14
N VAL A 72 6.82 -6.74 -2.80
CA VAL A 72 5.94 -5.89 -2.00
C VAL A 72 6.74 -4.79 -1.30
N GLU A 73 7.71 -5.20 -0.48
CA GLU A 73 8.53 -4.29 0.32
C GLU A 73 9.72 -3.74 -0.49
N PRO A 74 10.19 -2.52 -0.17
CA PRO A 74 11.35 -1.94 -0.82
C PRO A 74 12.65 -2.61 -0.34
N PRO A 75 13.74 -2.51 -1.12
CA PRO A 75 15.02 -3.12 -0.76
C PRO A 75 15.59 -2.62 0.57
N ASP A 76 15.22 -1.42 1.02
CA ASP A 76 15.60 -0.87 2.34
C ASP A 76 14.94 -1.59 3.52
N VAL A 77 13.87 -2.33 3.28
CA VAL A 77 13.18 -3.16 4.28
C VAL A 77 13.49 -4.62 4.05
N GLN A 78 13.38 -5.09 2.81
CA GLN A 78 13.58 -6.49 2.47
C GLN A 78 14.12 -6.62 1.05
N ASN A 79 15.36 -7.08 0.93
CA ASN A 79 15.95 -7.37 -0.36
C ASN A 79 15.62 -8.80 -0.80
N LEU A 80 14.75 -8.97 -1.80
CA LEU A 80 14.31 -10.26 -2.32
C LEU A 80 15.19 -10.75 -3.46
N CYS A 81 15.46 -12.06 -3.49
CA CYS A 81 16.13 -12.71 -4.61
C CYS A 81 15.13 -13.00 -5.73
N THR A 82 15.43 -12.55 -6.95
CA THR A 82 14.59 -12.74 -8.14
C THR A 82 14.95 -13.99 -8.94
N ASP A 83 16.02 -14.71 -8.56
CA ASP A 83 16.49 -15.87 -9.31
C ASP A 83 15.55 -17.08 -9.14
N GLY A 84 15.41 -17.85 -10.22
CA GLY A 84 14.63 -19.08 -10.22
C GLY A 84 13.10 -18.88 -10.28
N PHE A 85 12.65 -17.69 -10.68
CA PHE A 85 11.24 -17.39 -10.94
C PHE A 85 10.98 -17.24 -12.44
N ASP A 86 9.85 -17.76 -12.90
CA ASP A 86 9.38 -17.64 -14.28
C ASP A 86 8.80 -16.25 -14.56
N VAL A 87 8.16 -15.65 -13.56
CA VAL A 87 7.63 -14.27 -13.59
C VAL A 87 7.98 -13.54 -12.30
N VAL A 88 8.40 -12.28 -12.44
CA VAL A 88 8.65 -11.35 -11.33
C VAL A 88 7.71 -10.15 -11.46
N LEU A 89 6.64 -10.13 -10.68
CA LEU A 89 5.76 -8.98 -10.54
C LEU A 89 6.42 -7.98 -9.60
N SER A 90 6.89 -6.85 -10.13
CA SER A 90 7.64 -5.86 -9.35
C SER A 90 7.32 -4.43 -9.77
N TRP A 91 7.49 -3.51 -8.83
CA TRP A 91 7.49 -2.07 -9.07
C TRP A 91 8.92 -1.51 -9.19
N HIS A 92 9.92 -2.25 -8.70
CA HIS A 92 11.29 -1.76 -8.54
C HIS A 92 12.00 -1.64 -9.90
N ALA A 93 12.40 -0.41 -10.25
CA ALA A 93 12.93 -0.08 -11.58
C ALA A 93 14.11 -0.97 -12.03
N SER A 94 15.03 -1.32 -11.13
CA SER A 94 16.18 -2.16 -11.49
C SER A 94 15.80 -3.61 -11.78
N GLN A 95 14.68 -4.10 -11.24
CA GLN A 95 14.18 -5.46 -11.51
C GLN A 95 13.38 -5.49 -12.81
N LEU A 96 12.76 -4.37 -13.20
CA LEU A 96 12.00 -4.27 -14.44
C LEU A 96 12.84 -4.37 -15.72
N THR A 97 14.18 -4.37 -15.61
CA THR A 97 15.07 -4.67 -16.74
C THR A 97 15.19 -6.17 -17.01
N LEU A 98 14.70 -7.04 -16.12
CA LEU A 98 14.76 -8.48 -16.29
C LEU A 98 13.69 -8.96 -17.28
N PRO A 99 13.99 -9.92 -18.18
CA PRO A 99 12.99 -10.43 -19.14
C PRO A 99 11.75 -11.04 -18.47
N ALA A 100 11.91 -11.64 -17.28
CA ALA A 100 10.83 -12.22 -16.50
C ALA A 100 10.02 -11.18 -15.71
N ALA A 101 10.47 -9.94 -15.63
CA ALA A 101 9.83 -8.92 -14.81
C ALA A 101 8.67 -8.22 -15.52
N ARG A 102 7.63 -7.89 -14.76
CA ARG A 102 6.47 -7.14 -15.21
C ARG A 102 6.10 -6.11 -14.17
N LEU A 103 5.74 -4.91 -14.63
CA LEU A 103 5.32 -3.84 -13.74
C LEU A 103 4.06 -4.28 -12.98
N PHE A 104 4.18 -4.31 -11.65
CA PHE A 104 3.08 -4.59 -10.75
C PHE A 104 3.22 -3.75 -9.50
N ILE A 105 2.24 -2.89 -9.27
CA ILE A 105 2.16 -2.08 -8.06
C ILE A 105 1.50 -2.93 -6.98
N ALA A 106 2.24 -3.26 -5.91
CA ALA A 106 1.75 -4.12 -4.84
C ALA A 106 0.88 -3.39 -3.79
N ALA A 107 0.61 -2.10 -3.97
CA ALA A 107 -0.22 -1.31 -3.08
C ALA A 107 -1.66 -1.87 -3.02
N ALA A 108 -2.20 -2.01 -1.80
CA ALA A 108 -3.59 -2.34 -1.55
C ALA A 108 -4.07 -1.55 -0.31
N PRO A 109 -5.27 -0.97 -0.34
CA PRO A 109 -5.79 -0.24 0.81
C PRO A 109 -6.00 -1.17 1.99
N TRP A 110 -5.84 -0.65 3.21
CA TRP A 110 -6.15 -1.40 4.42
C TRP A 110 -7.57 -1.16 4.88
N LEU A 111 -8.11 0.04 4.62
CA LEU A 111 -9.49 0.37 4.95
C LEU A 111 -10.46 -0.49 4.13
N LEU A 112 -11.63 -0.74 4.70
CA LEU A 112 -12.75 -1.37 4.00
C LEU A 112 -13.65 -0.31 3.35
N PRO A 113 -14.43 -0.67 2.31
CA PRO A 113 -15.39 0.25 1.69
C PRO A 113 -16.29 1.00 2.64
N THR A 114 -16.78 0.31 3.66
CA THR A 114 -17.64 0.90 4.69
C THR A 114 -16.89 1.86 5.61
N GLU A 115 -15.61 1.60 5.90
CA GLU A 115 -14.81 2.46 6.78
C GLU A 115 -14.43 3.77 6.10
N TRP A 116 -13.95 3.74 4.85
CA TRP A 116 -13.59 4.99 4.18
C TRP A 116 -14.83 5.82 3.83
N ALA A 117 -15.96 5.18 3.48
CA ALA A 117 -17.23 5.88 3.27
C ALA A 117 -17.71 6.59 4.55
N ASP A 118 -17.61 5.96 5.72
CA ASP A 118 -17.94 6.58 7.00
C ASP A 118 -17.03 7.79 7.30
N LEU A 119 -15.72 7.64 7.09
CA LEU A 119 -14.73 8.70 7.33
C LEU A 119 -14.92 9.92 6.42
N GLN A 120 -15.33 9.72 5.16
CA GLN A 120 -15.67 10.80 4.23
C GLN A 120 -16.80 11.69 4.78
N THR A 121 -17.78 11.13 5.47
CA THR A 121 -18.91 11.90 6.03
C THR A 121 -18.55 12.73 7.28
N LYS A 122 -17.40 12.43 7.90
CA LYS A 122 -16.98 12.99 9.20
C LYS A 122 -15.76 13.91 9.10
N LYS A 123 -15.49 14.45 7.91
CA LYS A 123 -14.32 15.29 7.66
C LYS A 123 -14.27 16.53 8.53
N GLN A 124 -13.06 16.85 8.96
CA GLN A 124 -12.73 17.97 9.84
C GLN A 124 -11.59 18.77 9.24
N THR A 125 -11.62 20.09 9.43
CA THR A 125 -10.47 20.95 9.16
C THR A 125 -9.30 20.50 10.02
N GLY A 126 -8.18 20.16 9.40
CA GLY A 126 -6.98 19.76 10.12
C GLY A 126 -6.05 18.82 9.34
N ILE A 127 -4.96 18.48 9.99
CA ILE A 127 -3.89 17.61 9.51
C ILE A 127 -3.86 16.35 10.35
N GLY A 128 -4.22 15.23 9.75
CA GLY A 128 -3.99 13.91 10.32
C GLY A 128 -2.55 13.48 10.17
N PHE A 129 -2.00 12.82 11.19
CA PHE A 129 -0.71 12.16 11.05
C PHE A 129 -0.65 10.96 11.97
N LEU A 130 -0.37 9.79 11.40
CA LEU A 130 0.00 8.62 12.16
C LEU A 130 1.49 8.30 12.03
N ARG A 131 2.14 8.14 13.17
CA ARG A 131 3.54 7.72 13.25
C ARG A 131 3.66 6.34 13.91
N GLY A 132 4.08 5.36 13.12
CA GLY A 132 4.48 4.04 13.63
C GLY A 132 5.80 4.06 14.41
N ALA A 133 6.09 2.98 15.14
CA ALA A 133 7.27 2.90 16.01
C ALA A 133 8.60 2.65 15.27
N LYS A 134 8.58 2.13 14.04
CA LYS A 134 9.79 1.78 13.27
C LYS A 134 10.66 3.03 13.00
N THR A 135 11.97 2.84 12.97
CA THR A 135 13.01 3.90 12.81
C THR A 135 14.08 3.55 11.76
N THR A 136 13.91 2.44 11.04
CA THR A 136 15.00 1.79 10.28
C THR A 136 15.35 2.47 8.96
N THR A 137 14.36 3.00 8.24
CA THR A 137 14.51 3.54 6.89
C THR A 137 14.53 5.06 6.92
N GLU A 138 14.87 5.70 5.80
CA GLU A 138 14.83 7.16 5.69
C GLU A 138 13.47 7.74 6.02
N GLY A 139 12.41 7.22 5.39
CA GLY A 139 11.06 7.69 5.62
C GLY A 139 10.60 7.47 7.07
N HIS A 140 11.08 6.42 7.75
CA HIS A 140 10.87 6.29 9.19
C HIS A 140 11.46 7.49 9.96
N ARG A 141 12.69 7.90 9.65
CA ARG A 141 13.34 9.05 10.32
C ARG A 141 12.62 10.36 10.02
N ILE A 142 12.21 10.59 8.76
CA ILE A 142 11.43 11.78 8.38
C ILE A 142 10.14 11.85 9.21
N ARG A 143 9.40 10.74 9.33
CA ARG A 143 8.17 10.70 10.14
C ARG A 143 8.43 11.08 11.60
N HIS A 144 9.47 10.55 12.23
CA HIS A 144 9.78 10.85 13.63
C HIS A 144 10.24 12.30 13.82
N ASN A 145 11.05 12.83 12.90
CA ASN A 145 11.52 14.21 12.95
C ASN A 145 10.37 15.20 12.75
N LEU A 146 9.53 14.98 11.74
CA LEU A 146 8.35 15.80 11.49
C LEU A 146 7.37 15.75 12.67
N TRP A 147 7.12 14.56 13.21
CA TRP A 147 6.27 14.37 14.38
C TRP A 147 6.76 15.19 15.59
N LYS A 148 8.06 15.13 15.88
CA LYS A 148 8.67 15.91 16.96
C LYS A 148 8.52 17.42 16.71
N ALA A 149 8.72 17.87 15.48
CA ALA A 149 8.57 19.28 15.11
C ALA A 149 7.11 19.76 15.28
N MET A 150 6.14 18.99 14.78
CA MET A 150 4.71 19.32 14.90
C MET A 150 4.24 19.40 16.36
N HIS A 151 4.81 18.60 17.26
CA HIS A 151 4.52 18.69 18.69
C HIS A 151 5.14 19.92 19.38
N GLY A 152 6.26 20.43 18.85
CA GLY A 152 7.00 21.54 19.46
C GLY A 152 6.62 22.92 18.94
N LEU A 153 5.76 22.99 17.92
CA LEU A 153 5.44 24.23 17.20
C LEU A 153 3.94 24.50 17.20
N GLN A 154 3.59 25.77 16.99
CA GLN A 154 2.22 26.16 16.72
C GLN A 154 1.87 25.84 15.26
N MET A 155 0.94 24.91 15.06
CA MET A 155 0.52 24.48 13.72
C MET A 155 -0.53 25.45 13.14
N PRO A 156 -0.55 25.65 11.80
CA PRO A 156 -1.51 26.56 11.16
C PRO A 156 -2.93 25.98 11.13
N LEU A 157 -3.06 24.66 11.23
CA LEU A 157 -4.33 23.93 11.25
C LEU A 157 -4.37 22.97 12.45
N PRO A 158 -5.56 22.61 12.96
CA PRO A 158 -5.71 21.59 14.00
C PRO A 158 -5.04 20.27 13.59
N THR A 159 -4.40 19.58 14.53
CA THR A 159 -3.71 18.31 14.25
C THR A 159 -4.39 17.12 14.91
N ILE A 160 -4.48 16.01 14.18
CA ILE A 160 -4.91 14.70 14.70
C ILE A 160 -3.67 13.79 14.69
N LEU A 161 -2.90 13.86 15.77
CA LEU A 161 -1.64 13.11 15.92
C LEU A 161 -1.90 11.79 16.64
N ILE A 162 -1.60 10.68 15.96
CA ILE A 162 -1.83 9.32 16.50
C ILE A 162 -0.54 8.50 16.50
N GLU A 163 -0.17 7.98 17.67
CA GLU A 163 0.95 7.06 17.80
C GLU A 163 0.59 5.65 17.33
N GLY A 164 1.59 4.90 16.87
CA GLY A 164 1.43 3.48 16.54
C GLY A 164 1.12 2.61 17.76
N GLY A 165 0.62 1.39 17.51
CA GLY A 165 0.26 0.43 18.57
C GLY A 165 -1.15 0.61 19.14
N VAL A 166 -1.94 1.52 18.56
CA VAL A 166 -3.36 1.72 18.91
C VAL A 166 -4.29 0.80 18.12
N SER A 167 -5.57 0.78 18.53
CA SER A 167 -6.62 0.02 17.83
C SER A 167 -6.81 0.53 16.40
N ARG A 168 -7.40 -0.32 15.53
CA ARG A 168 -7.77 0.06 14.16
C ARG A 168 -8.67 1.30 14.12
N ALA A 169 -9.70 1.35 14.97
CA ALA A 169 -10.61 2.48 15.03
C ALA A 169 -9.87 3.77 15.40
N GLU A 170 -8.98 3.73 16.39
CA GLU A 170 -8.19 4.89 16.79
C GLU A 170 -7.22 5.30 15.68
N ARG A 171 -6.45 4.35 15.13
CA ARG A 171 -5.53 4.56 14.00
C ARG A 171 -6.19 5.27 12.81
N ASN A 172 -7.42 4.88 12.48
CA ASN A 172 -8.13 5.39 11.33
C ASN A 172 -8.62 6.85 11.52
N ARG A 173 -8.66 7.38 12.76
CA ARG A 173 -9.07 8.77 13.02
C ARG A 173 -8.15 9.80 12.37
N GLN A 174 -6.90 9.46 12.03
CA GLN A 174 -6.03 10.35 11.26
C GLN A 174 -6.70 10.80 9.96
N PHE A 175 -7.53 9.95 9.35
CA PHE A 175 -8.22 10.25 8.10
C PHE A 175 -9.47 11.11 8.28
N LEU A 176 -9.78 11.59 9.49
CA LEU A 176 -10.80 12.63 9.68
C LEU A 176 -10.30 14.00 9.21
N GLY A 177 -8.99 14.21 9.16
CA GLY A 177 -8.39 15.44 8.64
C GLY A 177 -8.68 15.62 7.14
N GLN A 178 -8.85 16.88 6.75
CA GLN A 178 -8.82 17.31 5.36
C GLN A 178 -7.46 17.01 4.71
N PHE A 179 -6.38 17.21 5.45
CA PHE A 179 -5.03 16.80 5.08
C PHE A 179 -4.60 15.59 5.89
N VAL A 180 -3.72 14.77 5.32
CA VAL A 180 -3.05 13.70 6.07
C VAL A 180 -1.60 13.57 5.64
N VAL A 181 -0.68 13.48 6.60
CA VAL A 181 0.74 13.24 6.32
C VAL A 181 0.93 11.79 5.89
N VAL A 182 1.46 11.61 4.69
CA VAL A 182 1.71 10.31 4.06
C VAL A 182 3.17 10.24 3.63
N ILE A 183 4.03 9.80 4.54
CA ILE A 183 5.44 9.56 4.25
C ILE A 183 5.64 8.07 4.13
N GLU A 184 6.16 7.55 3.02
CA GLU A 184 6.47 6.14 2.85
C GLU A 184 7.69 5.72 3.69
N ASN A 185 7.97 4.42 3.80
CA ASN A 185 9.18 3.95 4.49
C ASN A 185 10.44 4.29 3.66
N SER A 186 10.34 4.27 2.34
CA SER A 186 11.42 4.59 1.41
C SER A 186 10.88 5.38 0.21
N SER A 187 11.79 6.03 -0.53
CA SER A 187 11.46 6.78 -1.75
C SER A 187 12.02 6.08 -2.98
N HIS A 188 11.14 5.65 -3.88
CA HIS A 188 11.49 4.93 -5.10
C HIS A 188 10.47 5.20 -6.21
N PRO A 189 10.85 5.11 -7.50
CA PRO A 189 9.88 5.08 -8.59
C PRO A 189 8.90 3.92 -8.43
N ASN A 190 7.64 4.14 -8.79
CA ASN A 190 6.52 3.19 -8.75
C ASN A 190 6.18 2.66 -7.35
N TYR A 191 6.70 3.27 -6.28
CA TYR A 191 6.53 2.78 -4.92
C TYR A 191 5.63 3.66 -4.07
N PHE A 192 4.37 3.24 -3.95
CA PHE A 192 3.42 3.75 -2.97
C PHE A 192 2.68 2.58 -2.33
N THR A 193 2.09 2.81 -1.16
CA THR A 193 1.49 1.75 -0.36
C THR A 193 0.05 2.05 0.04
N GLU A 194 -0.49 1.28 0.99
CA GLU A 194 -1.81 1.53 1.58
C GLU A 194 -1.96 2.95 2.12
N LYS A 195 -0.88 3.59 2.58
CA LYS A 195 -0.96 4.89 3.28
C LYS A 195 -1.50 5.97 2.37
N LEU A 196 -1.03 5.97 1.12
CA LEU A 196 -1.50 6.89 0.09
C LEU A 196 -2.91 6.53 -0.36
N LEU A 197 -3.16 5.23 -0.59
CA LEU A 197 -4.47 4.76 -1.05
C LEU A 197 -5.57 5.05 -0.02
N ASP A 198 -5.35 4.73 1.25
CA ASP A 198 -6.30 4.99 2.34
C ASP A 198 -6.57 6.49 2.49
N ALA A 199 -5.54 7.34 2.35
CA ALA A 199 -5.71 8.80 2.34
C ALA A 199 -6.63 9.26 1.21
N MET A 200 -6.35 8.82 -0.02
CA MET A 200 -7.14 9.19 -1.21
C MET A 200 -8.56 8.64 -1.15
N LEU A 201 -8.75 7.38 -0.72
CA LEU A 201 -10.05 6.76 -0.54
C LEU A 201 -10.87 7.45 0.55
N CYS A 202 -10.24 8.01 1.57
CA CYS A 202 -10.91 8.87 2.54
C CYS A 202 -11.11 10.30 2.04
N GLN A 203 -10.80 10.65 0.78
CA GLN A 203 -10.83 12.02 0.26
C GLN A 203 -10.01 13.02 1.11
N CYS A 204 -8.91 12.56 1.72
CA CYS A 204 -7.90 13.46 2.23
C CYS A 204 -7.08 14.04 1.06
N VAL A 205 -6.50 15.23 1.25
CA VAL A 205 -5.36 15.70 0.48
C VAL A 205 -4.08 15.17 1.17
N PRO A 206 -3.32 14.25 0.55
CA PRO A 206 -2.10 13.72 1.14
C PRO A 206 -0.97 14.76 1.08
N LEU A 207 -0.25 14.91 2.20
CA LEU A 207 1.06 15.55 2.28
C LEU A 207 2.10 14.46 2.09
N TYR A 208 2.61 14.31 0.86
CA TYR A 208 3.18 13.05 0.38
C TYR A 208 4.68 13.06 0.15
N TRP A 209 5.37 12.01 0.62
CA TRP A 209 6.77 11.68 0.30
C TRP A 209 6.89 10.17 0.04
N GLY A 210 7.50 9.75 -1.08
CA GLY A 210 7.70 8.33 -1.40
C GLY A 210 7.91 8.05 -2.89
N CYS A 211 6.84 7.93 -3.67
CA CYS A 211 6.92 7.62 -5.09
C CYS A 211 7.41 8.82 -5.91
N THR A 212 8.60 8.71 -6.50
CA THR A 212 9.24 9.85 -7.22
C THR A 212 8.58 10.19 -8.56
N ASN A 213 7.82 9.25 -9.13
CA ASN A 213 7.03 9.44 -10.35
C ASN A 213 5.52 9.28 -10.07
N ILE A 214 5.04 9.76 -8.92
CA ILE A 214 3.63 9.60 -8.55
C ILE A 214 2.65 10.19 -9.57
N GLY A 215 3.09 11.18 -10.37
CA GLY A 215 2.32 11.76 -11.46
C GLY A 215 1.96 10.80 -12.60
N ASP A 216 2.64 9.65 -12.69
CA ASP A 216 2.28 8.59 -13.64
C ASP A 216 1.03 7.80 -13.19
N PHE A 217 0.65 7.93 -11.92
CA PHE A 217 -0.42 7.15 -11.29
C PHE A 217 -1.60 8.01 -10.82
N PHE A 218 -1.32 9.24 -10.37
CA PHE A 218 -2.31 10.12 -9.75
C PHE A 218 -2.12 11.57 -10.20
N ASP A 219 -3.19 12.35 -10.09
CA ASP A 219 -3.17 13.78 -10.36
C ASP A 219 -2.44 14.52 -9.22
N VAL A 220 -1.23 15.00 -9.51
CA VAL A 220 -0.37 15.72 -8.56
C VAL A 220 -1.00 17.01 -8.03
N SER A 221 -1.99 17.60 -8.73
CA SER A 221 -2.70 18.77 -8.21
C SER A 221 -3.55 18.44 -6.98
N GLY A 222 -3.89 17.17 -6.77
CA GLY A 222 -4.60 16.67 -5.58
C GLY A 222 -3.67 16.29 -4.42
N ILE A 223 -2.36 16.53 -4.56
CA ILE A 223 -1.32 16.09 -3.61
C ILE A 223 -0.48 17.31 -3.23
N VAL A 224 -0.08 17.39 -1.96
CA VAL A 224 0.95 18.33 -1.51
C VAL A 224 2.25 17.54 -1.42
N MET A 225 3.17 17.77 -2.34
CA MET A 225 4.46 17.08 -2.35
C MET A 225 5.34 17.59 -1.20
N LEU A 226 5.91 16.67 -0.45
CA LEU A 226 6.92 16.95 0.55
C LEU A 226 8.27 16.67 -0.10
N GLU A 227 9.05 17.72 -0.33
CA GLU A 227 10.33 17.67 -1.03
C GLU A 227 11.41 18.38 -0.22
N GLY A 228 12.68 18.16 -0.58
CA GLY A 228 13.81 18.78 0.10
C GLY A 228 14.16 18.13 1.43
N ASP A 229 14.80 18.91 2.30
CA ASP A 229 15.20 18.44 3.63
C ASP A 229 14.10 18.61 4.67
N MET A 230 14.42 18.36 5.94
CA MET A 230 13.44 18.45 7.02
C MET A 230 12.87 19.86 7.22
N ASP A 231 13.64 20.90 6.92
CA ASP A 231 13.19 22.29 7.06
C ASP A 231 12.24 22.65 5.91
N ASP A 232 12.53 22.19 4.68
CA ASP A 232 11.62 22.34 3.53
C ASP A 232 10.29 21.60 3.74
N ILE A 233 10.36 20.35 4.21
CA ILE A 233 9.18 19.53 4.54
C ILE A 233 8.34 20.23 5.62
N LEU A 234 8.96 20.69 6.70
CA LEU A 234 8.26 21.39 7.77
C LEU A 234 7.67 22.71 7.28
N GLY A 235 8.41 23.49 6.49
CA GLY A 235 7.94 24.73 5.89
C GLY A 235 6.70 24.52 5.04
N THR A 236 6.66 23.45 4.25
CA THR A 236 5.50 23.05 3.47
C THR A 236 4.29 22.78 4.37
N VAL A 237 4.44 21.98 5.42
CA VAL A 237 3.34 21.70 6.37
C VAL A 237 2.86 22.96 7.09
N LEU A 238 3.77 23.86 7.46
CA LEU A 238 3.44 25.13 8.14
C LEU A 238 2.81 26.17 7.22
N SER A 239 2.94 26.03 5.91
CA SER A 239 2.31 26.91 4.92
C SER A 239 0.84 26.59 4.62
N LEU A 240 0.36 25.42 5.07
CA LEU A 240 -0.99 24.94 4.76
C LEU A 240 -2.09 25.85 5.33
N SER A 241 -3.12 26.05 4.51
CA SER A 241 -4.32 26.79 4.85
C SER A 241 -5.59 26.00 4.49
N GLU A 242 -6.74 26.47 4.96
CA GLU A 242 -8.04 25.91 4.53
C GLU A 242 -8.28 26.07 3.03
N ASN A 243 -7.73 27.13 2.42
CA ASN A 243 -7.88 27.38 0.98
C ASN A 243 -7.12 26.35 0.13
N ASP A 244 -6.02 25.80 0.65
CA ASP A 244 -5.30 24.72 -0.05
C ASP A 244 -6.17 23.47 -0.23
N PHE A 245 -7.05 23.18 0.72
CA PHE A 245 -7.95 22.04 0.61
C PHE A 245 -9.03 22.28 -0.46
N SER A 246 -9.61 23.49 -0.48
CA SER A 246 -10.66 23.82 -1.45
C SER A 246 -10.13 23.80 -2.89
N CYS A 247 -8.95 24.37 -3.14
CA CYS A 247 -8.31 24.39 -4.45
C CYS A 247 -7.95 23.00 -4.99
N ARG A 248 -7.81 22.00 -4.11
CA ARG A 248 -7.40 20.63 -4.47
C ARG A 248 -8.56 19.64 -4.53
N ARG A 249 -9.76 20.04 -4.13
CA ARG A 249 -10.92 19.15 -3.95
C ARG A 249 -11.23 18.32 -5.19
N GLU A 250 -11.24 18.93 -6.37
CA GLU A 250 -11.57 18.22 -7.62
C GLU A 250 -10.51 17.17 -7.97
N ALA A 251 -9.23 17.50 -7.77
CA ALA A 251 -8.13 16.58 -8.01
C ALA A 251 -8.08 15.46 -6.96
N ALA A 252 -8.39 15.77 -5.70
CA ALA A 252 -8.55 14.78 -4.64
C ALA A 252 -9.69 13.80 -4.95
N GLN A 253 -10.79 14.26 -5.56
CA GLN A 253 -11.86 13.38 -6.03
C GLN A 253 -11.39 12.45 -7.15
N ARG A 254 -10.70 12.97 -8.18
CA ARG A 254 -10.12 12.14 -9.24
C ARG A 254 -9.17 11.08 -8.67
N ASN A 255 -8.34 11.46 -7.70
CA ASN A 255 -7.42 10.53 -7.03
C ASN A 255 -8.16 9.49 -6.19
N CYS A 256 -9.27 9.84 -5.54
CA CYS A 256 -10.14 8.87 -4.87
C CYS A 256 -10.67 7.82 -5.86
N ASP A 257 -11.17 8.25 -7.02
CA ASP A 257 -11.69 7.36 -8.05
C ASP A 257 -10.59 6.45 -8.62
N LEU A 258 -9.39 6.99 -8.86
CA LEU A 258 -8.22 6.20 -9.27
C LEU A 258 -7.78 5.20 -8.18
N ALA A 259 -7.75 5.62 -6.91
CA ALA A 259 -7.35 4.77 -5.79
C ALA A 259 -8.29 3.56 -5.61
N GLN A 260 -9.57 3.69 -5.96
CA GLN A 260 -10.52 2.57 -5.95
C GLN A 260 -10.10 1.42 -6.90
N SER A 261 -9.38 1.70 -7.98
CA SER A 261 -8.86 0.66 -8.89
C SER A 261 -7.80 -0.25 -8.24
N TYR A 262 -7.16 0.22 -7.17
CA TYR A 262 -6.25 -0.58 -6.34
C TYR A 262 -6.98 -1.32 -5.22
N GLY A 263 -8.25 -1.00 -4.96
CA GLY A 263 -9.09 -1.70 -4.01
C GLY A 263 -9.51 -3.10 -4.47
N GLY A 264 -10.19 -3.82 -3.59
CA GLY A 264 -10.70 -5.16 -3.85
C GLY A 264 -9.69 -6.27 -3.59
N ASP A 265 -9.86 -7.40 -4.27
CA ASP A 265 -9.10 -8.63 -4.03
C ASP A 265 -7.69 -8.54 -4.63
N PHE A 266 -6.67 -8.43 -3.76
CA PHE A 266 -5.27 -8.42 -4.16
C PHE A 266 -4.86 -9.68 -4.94
N GLY A 267 -5.42 -10.84 -4.57
CA GLY A 267 -5.14 -12.12 -5.22
C GLY A 267 -5.61 -12.13 -6.66
N LYS A 268 -6.78 -11.55 -6.95
CA LYS A 268 -7.27 -11.37 -8.32
C LYS A 268 -6.40 -10.43 -9.14
N ARG A 269 -5.86 -9.36 -8.53
CA ARG A 269 -4.91 -8.46 -9.21
C ARG A 269 -3.61 -9.19 -9.57
N VAL A 270 -3.07 -9.98 -8.64
CA VAL A 270 -1.91 -10.83 -8.89
C VAL A 270 -2.21 -11.86 -9.98
N GLN A 271 -3.34 -12.56 -9.89
CA GLN A 271 -3.76 -13.55 -10.89
C GLN A 271 -3.82 -12.93 -12.30
N ARG A 272 -4.52 -11.79 -12.45
CA ARG A 272 -4.63 -11.09 -13.73
C ARG A 272 -3.28 -10.66 -14.27
N ALA A 273 -2.38 -10.18 -13.40
CA ALA A 273 -1.03 -9.82 -13.79
C ALA A 273 -0.24 -11.05 -14.29
N ILE A 274 -0.37 -12.20 -13.63
CA ILE A 274 0.24 -13.46 -14.08
C ILE A 274 -0.33 -13.88 -15.44
N GLU A 275 -1.65 -13.91 -15.59
CA GLU A 275 -2.32 -14.33 -16.83
C GLU A 275 -1.92 -13.46 -18.02
N THR A 276 -1.82 -12.14 -17.81
CA THR A 276 -1.38 -11.18 -18.85
C THR A 276 0.12 -11.33 -19.17
N SER A 277 0.89 -11.93 -18.28
CA SER A 277 2.34 -12.13 -18.47
C SER A 277 2.67 -13.40 -19.26
N LEU A 278 1.71 -14.32 -19.39
CA LEU A 278 1.84 -15.55 -20.15
C LEU A 278 1.62 -15.28 -21.64
N PRO A 279 2.37 -15.94 -22.55
CA PRO A 279 2.09 -15.85 -23.99
C PRO A 279 0.66 -16.32 -24.27
N GLU A 280 -0.01 -15.67 -25.24
CA GLU A 280 -1.33 -16.10 -25.72
C GLU A 280 -1.28 -17.60 -26.04
N LYS A 281 -2.27 -18.36 -25.56
CA LYS A 281 -2.42 -19.75 -25.96
C LYS A 281 -2.56 -19.75 -27.48
N GLY A 282 -1.53 -20.22 -28.18
CA GLY A 282 -1.65 -20.51 -29.60
C GLY A 282 -2.87 -21.41 -29.78
N CYS A 283 -3.79 -21.00 -30.65
CA CYS A 283 -4.80 -21.91 -31.17
C CYS A 283 -4.04 -23.01 -31.91
N GLU A 284 -3.80 -24.13 -31.24
CA GLU A 284 -3.49 -25.42 -31.88
C GLU A 284 -4.75 -26.00 -32.53
#